data_AF-A0A2V8TS76-F1
#
_entry.id   AF-A0A2V8TS76-F1
#
_cell.length_a   1.000
_cell.length_b   1.000
_cell.length_c   1.000
_cell.angle_alpha   90.00
_cell.angle_beta   90.00
_cell.angle_gamma   90.00
#
_symmetry.space_group_name_H-M   'P 1'
#
loop_
_entity.id
_entity.type
_entity.pdbx_description
1 polymer ?
#
loop_
_entity_poly.entity_id
_entity_poly.type
_entity_poly.pdbx_seq_one_letter_code
_entity_poly.pdbx_strand_id
1 'polypeptide(L)'
;MLQWATYYDAADQAGISRRFGGIHPYYDDYPSRVTGSRIGKQAWAKAQELYGPRVVTLCHVPGGDPTRARTMAVDASSVAAHLAHGDQIGPCAGGKAVRGGAANRIRPL
;
A
#
# COMPACT_ATOMS: atom_id res chain seq x y z
N MET A 1 8.65 28.51 -19.68
CA MET A 1 7.92 27.41 -19.02
C MET A 1 8.88 26.24 -18.87
N LEU A 2 9.00 25.63 -17.69
CA LEU A 2 9.82 24.43 -17.49
C LEU A 2 8.96 23.18 -17.73
N GLN A 3 9.52 22.19 -18.43
CA GLN A 3 8.83 20.95 -18.81
C GLN A 3 9.81 19.78 -18.66
N TRP A 4 9.31 18.61 -18.25
CA TRP A 4 10.09 17.38 -18.10
C TRP A 4 9.25 16.19 -18.56
N ALA A 5 9.92 15.18 -19.12
CA ALA A 5 9.24 13.96 -19.58
C ALA A 5 8.75 13.10 -18.41
N THR A 6 9.48 13.10 -17.29
CA THR A 6 9.13 12.36 -16.08
C THR A 6 9.44 13.15 -14.81
N TYR A 7 8.84 12.74 -13.68
CA TYR A 7 9.22 13.22 -12.35
C TYR A 7 10.67 12.88 -12.00
N TYR A 8 11.23 11.83 -12.60
CA TYR A 8 12.63 11.47 -12.41
C TYR A 8 13.55 12.53 -13.02
N ASP A 9 13.28 12.96 -14.26
CA ASP A 9 14.06 13.99 -14.95
C ASP A 9 13.98 15.35 -14.24
N ALA A 10 12.79 15.69 -13.73
CA ALA A 10 12.57 16.89 -12.94
C ALA A 10 13.38 16.85 -11.63
N ALA A 11 13.37 15.72 -10.92
CA ALA A 11 14.13 15.54 -9.68
C ALA A 11 15.66 15.59 -9.91
N ASP A 12 16.14 15.01 -11.01
CA ASP A 12 17.57 15.04 -11.36
C ASP A 12 18.03 16.47 -11.70
N GLN A 13 17.24 17.22 -12.48
CA GLN A 13 17.49 18.64 -12.76
C GLN A 13 17.47 19.48 -11.48
N ALA A 14 16.50 19.24 -10.58
CA ALA A 14 16.45 19.93 -9.29
C ALA A 14 17.68 19.61 -8.41
N GLY A 15 18.18 18.37 -8.42
CA GLY A 15 19.40 17.99 -7.73
C GLY A 15 20.64 18.69 -8.30
N ILE A 16 20.84 18.61 -9.61
CA ILE A 16 21.97 19.24 -10.33
C ILE A 16 21.99 20.76 -10.16
N SER A 17 20.82 21.40 -9.98
CA SER A 17 20.75 22.85 -9.78
C SER A 17 21.61 23.34 -8.61
N ARG A 18 21.85 22.51 -7.59
CA ARG A 18 22.70 22.85 -6.43
C ARG A 18 24.18 22.96 -6.79
N ARG A 19 24.62 22.24 -7.83
CA ARG A 19 25.95 22.37 -8.41
C ARG A 19 26.09 23.69 -9.16
N PHE A 20 25.09 24.03 -9.99
CA PHE A 20 25.07 25.30 -10.72
C PHE A 20 24.95 26.52 -9.79
N GLY A 21 24.30 26.35 -8.63
CA GLY A 21 24.23 27.37 -7.59
C GLY A 21 25.49 27.49 -6.72
N GLY A 22 26.52 26.66 -6.94
CA GLY A 22 27.77 26.72 -6.17
C GLY A 22 27.67 26.22 -4.73
N ILE A 23 26.60 25.49 -4.36
CA ILE A 23 26.34 25.02 -2.99
C ILE A 23 26.87 23.59 -2.78
N HIS A 24 26.95 22.77 -3.83
CA HIS A 24 27.45 21.38 -3.74
C HIS A 24 28.62 21.10 -4.71
N PRO A 25 29.71 20.47 -4.24
CA PRO A 25 30.78 19.97 -5.10
C PRO A 25 30.33 18.71 -5.88
N TYR A 26 31.06 18.39 -6.96
CA TYR A 26 30.74 17.26 -7.83
C TYR A 26 30.70 15.91 -7.09
N TYR A 27 31.64 15.70 -6.18
CA TYR A 27 31.77 14.46 -5.40
C TYR A 27 30.54 14.17 -4.53
N ASP A 28 29.87 15.20 -4.02
CA ASP A 28 28.70 15.02 -3.14
C ASP A 28 27.39 14.94 -3.93
N ASP A 29 27.33 15.51 -5.13
CA ASP A 29 26.09 15.64 -5.91
C ASP A 29 25.55 14.29 -6.42
N TYR A 30 26.39 13.52 -7.14
CA TYR A 30 25.93 12.26 -7.74
C TYR A 30 25.53 11.22 -6.68
N PRO A 31 26.34 10.93 -5.63
CA PRO A 31 25.95 10.02 -4.57
C PRO A 31 24.69 10.48 -3.81
N SER A 32 24.50 11.79 -3.63
CA SER A 32 23.31 12.34 -2.97
C SER A 32 22.04 12.10 -3.79
N ARG A 33 22.08 12.28 -5.12
CA ARG A 33 20.93 12.00 -5.99
C ARG A 33 20.56 10.52 -6.01
N VAL A 34 21.57 9.64 -6.07
CA VAL A 34 21.37 8.18 -5.95
C VAL A 34 20.75 7.82 -4.59
N THR A 35 21.26 8.41 -3.51
CA THR A 35 20.74 8.20 -2.15
C THR A 35 19.30 8.68 -2.02
N GLY A 36 18.97 9.86 -2.55
CA GLY A 36 17.62 10.39 -2.59
C GLY A 36 16.64 9.45 -3.31
N SER A 37 17.05 8.87 -4.45
CA SER A 37 16.24 7.87 -5.17
C SER A 37 15.96 6.62 -4.33
N ARG A 38 16.96 6.13 -3.58
CA ARG A 38 16.81 4.98 -2.68
C ARG A 38 15.88 5.29 -1.50
N ILE A 39 16.09 6.43 -0.84
CA ILE A 39 15.28 6.86 0.30
C ILE A 39 13.83 7.09 -0.15
N GLY A 40 13.60 7.70 -1.31
CA GLY A 40 12.24 7.91 -1.84
C GLY A 40 11.46 6.61 -2.01
N LYS A 41 12.10 5.57 -2.56
CA LYS A 41 11.48 4.23 -2.69
C LYS A 41 11.16 3.61 -1.33
N GLN A 42 12.08 3.73 -0.37
CA GLN A 42 11.88 3.22 0.98
C GLN A 42 10.77 3.98 1.72
N ALA A 43 10.72 5.31 1.59
CA ALA A 43 9.68 6.14 2.17
C ALA A 43 8.30 5.80 1.60
N TRP A 44 8.20 5.56 0.29
CA TRP A 44 6.95 5.10 -0.32
C TRP A 44 6.51 3.72 0.16
N ALA A 45 7.44 2.77 0.29
CA ALA A 45 7.15 1.46 0.86
C ALA A 45 6.64 1.58 2.32
N LYS A 46 7.26 2.45 3.12
CA LYS A 46 6.82 2.72 4.49
C LYS A 46 5.46 3.40 4.54
N ALA A 47 5.20 4.34 3.63
CA ALA A 47 3.90 4.99 3.50
C ALA A 47 2.79 3.97 3.18
N GLN A 48 3.04 3.01 2.30
CA GLN A 48 2.11 1.91 2.03
C GLN A 48 1.90 0.99 3.25
N GLU A 49 2.91 0.79 4.10
CA GLU A 49 2.71 0.05 5.36
C GLU A 49 1.82 0.81 6.35
N LEU A 50 2.00 2.13 6.44
CA LEU A 50 1.29 2.97 7.40
C LEU A 50 -0.13 3.30 6.93
N TYR A 51 -0.27 3.65 5.66
CA TYR A 51 -1.47 4.27 5.07
C TYR A 51 -2.01 3.49 3.86
N GLY A 52 -1.38 2.39 3.48
CA GLY A 52 -1.90 1.54 2.41
C GLY A 52 -3.22 0.86 2.80
N PRO A 53 -3.92 0.30 1.80
CA PRO A 53 -5.22 -0.33 2.01
C PRO A 53 -5.11 -1.48 3.00
N ARG A 54 -5.80 -1.36 4.13
CA ARG A 54 -5.91 -2.42 5.12
C ARG A 54 -7.13 -3.26 4.80
N VAL A 55 -6.99 -4.25 3.92
CA VAL A 55 -8.12 -5.12 3.55
C VAL A 55 -8.15 -6.41 4.36
N VAL A 56 -9.33 -6.90 4.71
CA VAL A 56 -9.52 -8.20 5.37
C VAL A 56 -10.35 -9.08 4.45
N THR A 57 -9.90 -10.33 4.29
CA THR A 57 -10.66 -11.32 3.52
C THR A 57 -11.76 -11.90 4.39
N LEU A 58 -12.99 -11.82 3.91
CA LEU A 58 -14.19 -12.31 4.58
C LEU A 58 -14.97 -13.26 3.65
N CYS A 59 -15.68 -14.20 4.26
CA CYS A 59 -16.71 -15.00 3.63
C CYS A 59 -18.04 -14.33 3.90
N HIS A 60 -18.62 -13.76 2.85
CA HIS A 60 -19.92 -13.12 2.89
C HIS A 60 -21.02 -14.11 2.53
N VAL A 61 -22.06 -14.18 3.35
CA VAL A 61 -23.18 -15.13 3.17
C VAL A 61 -24.50 -14.37 3.04
N PRO A 62 -24.93 -14.02 1.80
CA PRO A 62 -26.14 -13.22 1.58
C PRO A 62 -27.39 -13.93 2.11
N GLY A 63 -28.14 -13.26 3.00
CA GLY A 63 -29.39 -13.81 3.55
C GLY A 63 -29.22 -15.10 4.35
N GLY A 64 -28.00 -15.42 4.79
CA GLY A 64 -27.71 -16.65 5.52
C GLY A 64 -27.69 -17.93 4.67
N ASP A 65 -27.85 -17.83 3.34
CA ASP A 65 -27.81 -18.98 2.42
C ASP A 65 -26.35 -19.36 2.08
N PRO A 66 -25.84 -20.51 2.57
CA PRO A 66 -24.47 -20.94 2.34
C PRO A 66 -24.14 -21.21 0.86
N THR A 67 -25.14 -21.48 0.03
CA THR A 67 -24.96 -21.77 -1.40
C THR A 67 -24.58 -20.54 -2.20
N ARG A 68 -24.85 -19.34 -1.65
CA ARG A 68 -24.54 -18.04 -2.25
C ARG A 68 -23.33 -17.37 -1.63
N ALA A 69 -22.63 -18.06 -0.74
CA ALA A 69 -21.47 -17.53 -0.04
C ALA A 69 -20.35 -17.16 -1.03
N ARG A 70 -19.70 -16.02 -0.81
CA ARG A 70 -18.59 -15.55 -1.65
C ARG A 70 -17.45 -14.96 -0.84
N THR A 71 -16.23 -15.21 -1.28
CA THR A 71 -15.04 -14.57 -0.72
C THR A 71 -14.95 -13.13 -1.21
N MET A 72 -14.79 -12.19 -0.29
CA MET A 72 -14.59 -10.78 -0.58
C MET A 72 -13.43 -10.20 0.23
N ALA A 73 -12.80 -9.15 -0.29
CA ALA A 73 -11.84 -8.33 0.44
C ALA A 73 -12.49 -6.98 0.74
N VAL A 74 -12.59 -6.62 2.02
CA VAL A 74 -13.19 -5.37 2.48
C VAL A 74 -12.20 -4.55 3.28
N ASP A 75 -12.39 -3.24 3.38
CA ASP A 75 -11.55 -2.43 4.26
C ASP A 75 -11.69 -2.86 5.73
N ALA A 76 -10.60 -2.78 6.49
CA ALA A 76 -10.54 -3.16 7.89
C ALA A 76 -11.57 -2.39 8.75
N SER A 77 -11.87 -1.14 8.40
CA SER A 77 -12.92 -0.35 9.06
C SER A 77 -14.31 -0.94 8.88
N SER A 78 -14.55 -1.64 7.77
CA SER A 78 -15.85 -2.23 7.44
C SER A 78 -16.06 -3.61 8.09
N VAL A 79 -15.00 -4.24 8.60
CA VAL A 79 -15.05 -5.61 9.14
C VAL A 79 -16.08 -5.73 10.25
N ALA A 80 -16.15 -4.78 11.17
CA ALA A 80 -17.11 -4.82 12.28
C ALA A 80 -18.58 -4.88 11.79
N ALA A 81 -18.92 -4.11 10.75
CA ALA A 81 -20.24 -4.12 10.15
C ALA A 81 -20.53 -5.47 9.46
N HIS A 82 -19.57 -5.99 8.71
CA HIS A 82 -19.71 -7.29 8.05
C HIS A 82 -19.92 -8.44 9.05
N LEU A 83 -19.16 -8.46 10.15
CA LEU A 83 -19.33 -9.46 11.22
C LEU A 83 -20.70 -9.34 11.91
N ALA A 84 -21.22 -8.12 12.11
CA ALA A 84 -22.54 -7.91 12.70
C ALA A 84 -23.69 -8.40 11.81
N HIS A 85 -23.46 -8.48 10.49
CA HIS A 85 -24.41 -8.99 9.50
C HIS A 85 -24.24 -10.49 9.19
N GLY A 86 -23.35 -11.18 9.92
CA GLY A 86 -23.18 -12.64 9.82
C GLY A 86 -22.05 -13.13 8.91
N ASP A 87 -21.23 -12.22 8.38
CA ASP A 87 -20.03 -12.59 7.61
C ASP A 87 -18.94 -13.13 8.54
N GLN A 88 -18.01 -13.89 7.98
CA GLN A 88 -16.97 -14.59 8.75
C GLN A 88 -15.58 -14.26 8.22
N ILE A 89 -14.58 -14.16 9.09
CA ILE A 89 -13.19 -13.91 8.67
C ILE A 89 -12.61 -15.14 7.98
N GLY A 90 -12.05 -14.94 6.79
CA GLY A 90 -11.42 -15.98 5.97
C GLY A 90 -12.14 -16.21 4.63
N PRO A 91 -11.53 -16.99 3.71
CA PRO A 91 -12.16 -17.34 2.45
C PRO A 91 -13.32 -18.32 2.64
N CYS A 92 -14.30 -18.29 1.75
CA CYS A 92 -15.37 -19.28 1.73
C CYS A 92 -14.87 -20.64 1.19
N ALA A 93 -15.19 -21.72 1.88
CA ALA A 93 -15.18 -23.08 1.33
C ALA A 93 -16.37 -23.86 1.87
N GLY A 94 -17.14 -24.50 0.97
CA GLY A 94 -18.35 -25.24 1.35
C GLY A 94 -19.45 -24.39 2.01
N GLY A 95 -19.53 -23.10 1.70
CA GLY A 95 -20.55 -22.19 2.24
C GLY A 95 -20.27 -21.60 3.61
N LYS A 96 -19.07 -21.81 4.18
CA LYS A 96 -18.62 -21.20 5.44
C LYS A 96 -17.19 -20.67 5.30
N ALA A 97 -16.79 -19.76 6.19
CA ALA A 97 -15.39 -19.37 6.25
C ALA A 97 -14.55 -20.56 6.75
N VAL A 98 -13.50 -20.90 6.00
CA VAL A 98 -12.47 -21.80 6.50
C VAL A 98 -11.38 -20.99 7.19
N ARG A 99 -10.96 -21.46 8.38
CA ARG A 99 -9.79 -20.94 9.09
C ARG A 99 -8.53 -21.37 8.32
N GLY A 100 -8.26 -20.71 7.20
CA GLY A 100 -7.15 -21.08 6.34
C GLY A 100 -7.02 -20.13 5.17
N GLY A 101 -6.17 -19.12 5.32
CA GLY A 101 -5.78 -18.26 4.21
C GLY A 101 -5.47 -16.85 4.68
N ALA A 102 -4.19 -16.64 5.02
CA ALA A 102 -3.56 -15.35 5.31
C ALA A 102 -4.47 -14.32 5.97
N ALA A 103 -4.56 -14.36 7.31
CA ALA A 103 -4.95 -13.19 8.09
C ALA A 103 -4.08 -12.03 7.60
N ASN A 104 -4.65 -11.16 6.77
CA ASN A 104 -3.93 -10.01 6.28
C ASN A 104 -3.48 -9.27 7.53
N ARG A 105 -2.18 -9.00 7.59
CA ARG A 105 -1.47 -8.47 8.75
C ARG A 105 -2.14 -7.15 9.14
N ILE A 106 -3.15 -7.21 10.01
CA ILE A 106 -3.53 -6.07 10.84
C ILE A 106 -2.38 -5.95 11.84
N ARG A 107 -1.24 -5.44 11.37
CA ARG A 107 -0.18 -4.99 12.25
C ARG A 107 -0.71 -3.73 12.92
N PRO A 108 -0.92 -3.74 14.25
CA PRO A 108 -1.15 -2.51 14.97
C PRO A 108 0.08 -1.61 14.76
N LEU A 109 -0.17 -0.31 14.74
CA LEU A 109 0.88 0.71 14.73
C LEU A 109 1.82 0.53 15.93
#